data_AF-A0A822CX29-F1
#
_entry.id   AF-A0A822CX29-F1
#
_cell.length_a   1.000
_cell.length_b   1.000
_cell.length_c   1.000
_cell.angle_alpha   90.00
_cell.angle_beta   90.00
_cell.angle_gamma   90.00
#
_symmetry.space_group_name_H-M   'P 1'
#
loop_
_entity.id
_entity.type
_entity.pdbx_description
1 polymer ?
#
loop_
_entity_poly.entity_id
_entity_poly.type
_entity_poly.pdbx_seq_one_letter_code
_entity_poly.pdbx_strand_id
1 'polypeptide(L)'
;MIYHAIADKLKKHLPLKNTFLKDLHVLDPASRTEQDSAYTMIRVGRAIPKLLNNTEIDRIRHEFMMYAAETIDESWYIKNKYQDSDGNNHIEYQRIDHYWNKVVSLTTSFRLPKYPTLSKIVKNVLIMPHGNSDVERDFNINEHIVTENRTLLSLSSINGLRSTWDAIKFYDAEQLSLKFLADREKEQSKKHENTDEEMKKLIDQEHQLLSKQKSLQDEQKKAQLLVGEGR
;
A
#
# COMPACT_ATOMS: atom_id res chain seq x y z
N MET A 1 -43.74 -7.60 12.22
CA MET A 1 -42.89 -8.81 12.08
C MET A 1 -41.64 -8.61 11.22
N ILE A 2 -41.67 -7.80 10.15
CA ILE A 2 -40.50 -7.56 9.28
C ILE A 2 -39.31 -6.92 10.04
N TYR A 3 -39.56 -5.92 10.88
CA TYR A 3 -38.51 -5.26 11.67
C TYR A 3 -37.82 -6.18 12.69
N HIS A 4 -38.54 -7.14 13.26
CA HIS A 4 -37.95 -8.12 14.19
C HIS A 4 -37.03 -9.11 13.45
N ALA A 5 -37.47 -9.62 12.30
CA ALA A 5 -36.65 -10.52 11.48
C ALA A 5 -35.38 -9.83 10.94
N ILE A 6 -35.48 -8.55 10.57
CA ILE A 6 -34.33 -7.75 10.15
C ILE A 6 -33.40 -7.47 11.35
N ALA A 7 -33.94 -7.12 12.52
CA ALA A 7 -33.16 -6.91 13.73
C ALA A 7 -32.43 -8.18 14.19
N ASP A 8 -33.07 -9.36 14.11
CA ASP A 8 -32.44 -10.64 14.43
C ASP A 8 -31.35 -11.02 13.43
N LYS A 9 -31.58 -10.76 12.13
CA LYS A 9 -30.57 -10.97 11.08
C LYS A 9 -29.38 -10.02 11.27
N LEU A 10 -29.63 -8.75 11.54
CA LEU A 10 -28.59 -7.77 11.88
C LEU A 10 -27.83 -8.20 13.13
N LYS A 11 -28.51 -8.58 14.21
CA LYS A 11 -27.86 -9.03 15.45
C LYS A 11 -27.00 -10.29 15.25
N LYS A 12 -27.36 -11.16 14.30
CA LYS A 12 -26.63 -12.38 13.95
C LYS A 12 -25.42 -12.12 13.05
N HIS A 13 -25.48 -11.12 12.17
CA HIS A 13 -24.43 -10.81 11.19
C HIS A 13 -23.54 -9.63 11.57
N LEU A 14 -24.00 -8.72 12.43
CA LEU A 14 -23.15 -7.66 12.95
C LEU A 14 -22.13 -8.28 13.92
N PRO A 15 -20.86 -7.85 13.86
CA PRO A 15 -19.82 -8.28 14.77
C PRO A 15 -19.99 -7.64 16.16
N LEU A 16 -21.20 -7.68 16.74
CA LEU A 16 -21.54 -7.13 18.06
C LEU A 16 -20.77 -7.82 19.20
N LYS A 17 -20.17 -8.98 18.93
CA LYS A 17 -19.29 -9.70 19.86
C LYS A 17 -17.81 -9.33 19.69
N ASN A 18 -17.45 -8.63 18.62
CA ASN A 18 -16.07 -8.28 18.38
C ASN A 18 -15.65 -7.17 19.34
N THR A 19 -14.86 -7.55 20.35
CA THR A 19 -14.34 -6.64 21.38
C THR A 19 -13.44 -5.56 20.77
N PHE A 20 -12.69 -5.89 19.72
CA PHE A 20 -11.84 -4.91 19.03
C PHE A 20 -12.66 -3.78 18.41
N LEU A 21 -13.74 -4.09 17.68
CA LEU A 21 -14.58 -3.07 17.07
C LEU A 21 -15.31 -2.21 18.10
N LYS A 22 -15.67 -2.79 19.25
CA LYS A 22 -16.16 -2.01 20.37
C LYS A 22 -15.07 -1.08 20.88
N ASP A 23 -13.86 -1.58 21.09
CA ASP A 23 -12.74 -0.81 21.60
C ASP A 23 -12.34 0.36 20.68
N LEU A 24 -12.68 0.33 19.38
CA LEU A 24 -12.44 1.45 18.46
C LEU A 24 -13.23 2.73 18.77
N HIS A 25 -14.27 2.69 19.63
CA HIS A 25 -14.97 3.90 20.08
C HIS A 25 -14.02 4.93 20.71
N VAL A 26 -12.89 4.47 21.26
CA VAL A 26 -11.85 5.32 21.85
C VAL A 26 -11.24 6.33 20.87
N LEU A 27 -11.44 6.13 19.56
CA LEU A 27 -10.99 7.04 18.51
C LEU A 27 -11.93 8.23 18.30
N ASP A 28 -13.14 8.19 18.86
CA ASP A 28 -14.07 9.32 18.84
C ASP A 28 -13.51 10.45 19.74
N PRO A 29 -13.42 11.70 19.23
CA PRO A 29 -13.11 12.87 20.05
C PRO A 29 -13.92 12.95 21.36
N ALA A 30 -15.18 12.51 21.35
CA ALA A 30 -16.06 12.54 22.52
C ALA A 30 -15.65 11.54 23.61
N SER A 31 -15.16 10.36 23.23
CA SER A 31 -14.74 9.31 24.17
C SER A 31 -13.36 9.53 24.78
N ARG A 32 -12.69 10.61 24.40
CA ARG A 32 -11.35 10.96 24.88
C ARG A 32 -11.27 11.18 26.39
N THR A 33 -12.31 11.74 26.99
CA THR A 33 -12.35 12.06 28.43
C THR A 33 -12.84 10.91 29.29
N GLU A 34 -13.18 9.77 28.70
CA GLU A 34 -13.64 8.60 29.44
C GLU A 34 -12.51 7.99 30.27
N GLN A 35 -12.84 7.56 31.49
CA GLN A 35 -11.85 7.09 32.48
C GLN A 35 -11.09 5.83 32.01
N ASP A 36 -11.71 4.99 31.19
CA ASP A 36 -11.14 3.73 30.70
C ASP A 36 -10.58 3.81 29.27
N SER A 37 -10.68 4.98 28.63
CA SER A 37 -10.22 5.21 27.25
C SER A 37 -8.75 4.80 27.05
N ALA A 38 -7.86 5.14 27.99
CA ALA A 38 -6.45 4.78 27.92
C ALA A 38 -6.22 3.25 27.95
N TYR A 39 -7.00 2.51 28.75
CA TYR A 39 -6.91 1.05 28.79
C TYR A 39 -7.50 0.41 27.54
N THR A 40 -8.59 0.96 27.02
CA THR A 40 -9.18 0.56 25.75
C THR A 40 -8.18 0.72 24.61
N MET A 41 -7.45 1.83 24.57
CA MET A 41 -6.41 2.07 23.57
C MET A 41 -5.26 1.03 23.65
N ILE A 42 -4.86 0.62 24.85
CA ILE A 42 -3.89 -0.48 25.04
C ILE A 42 -4.44 -1.79 24.47
N ARG A 43 -5.72 -2.10 24.68
CA ARG A 43 -6.35 -3.31 24.13
C ARG A 43 -6.35 -3.29 22.60
N VAL A 44 -6.66 -2.14 21.98
CA VAL A 44 -6.57 -1.95 20.52
C VAL A 44 -5.15 -2.20 20.03
N GLY A 45 -4.14 -1.60 20.69
CA GLY A 45 -2.74 -1.78 20.32
C GLY A 45 -2.25 -3.23 20.43
N ARG A 46 -2.74 -3.98 21.42
CA ARG A 46 -2.43 -5.42 21.60
C ARG A 46 -3.17 -6.32 20.62
N ALA A 47 -4.35 -5.92 20.15
CA ALA A 47 -5.15 -6.70 19.22
C ALA A 47 -4.55 -6.72 17.81
N ILE A 48 -3.74 -5.73 17.43
CA ILE A 48 -3.11 -5.66 16.11
C ILE A 48 -1.73 -6.35 16.16
N PRO A 49 -1.57 -7.51 15.51
CA PRO A 49 -0.34 -8.29 15.59
C PRO A 49 0.84 -7.56 14.94
N LYS A 50 2.02 -7.65 15.57
CA LYS A 50 3.30 -7.08 15.11
C LYS A 50 3.33 -5.55 14.94
N LEU A 51 2.30 -4.84 15.39
CA LEU A 51 2.26 -3.39 15.26
C LEU A 51 3.13 -2.71 16.31
N LEU A 52 3.12 -3.21 17.55
CA LEU A 52 3.80 -2.59 18.70
C LEU A 52 4.69 -3.59 19.43
N ASN A 53 5.81 -3.10 19.92
CA ASN A 53 6.68 -3.78 20.87
C ASN A 53 6.18 -3.59 22.31
N ASN A 54 6.61 -4.44 23.26
CA ASN A 54 6.21 -4.33 24.67
C ASN A 54 6.51 -2.94 25.27
N THR A 55 7.63 -2.32 24.91
CA THR A 55 7.98 -0.96 25.35
C THR A 55 7.08 0.13 24.74
N GLU A 56 6.57 -0.08 23.53
CA GLU A 56 5.62 0.83 22.87
C GLU A 56 4.21 0.71 23.49
N ILE A 57 3.84 -0.48 23.96
CA ILE A 57 2.58 -0.73 24.68
C ILE A 57 2.52 0.02 26.02
N ASP A 58 3.64 0.26 26.69
CA ASP A 58 3.64 1.10 27.90
C ASP A 58 3.63 2.60 27.57
N ARG A 59 4.22 2.98 26.43
CA ARG A 59 4.25 4.37 25.94
C ARG A 59 2.88 4.85 25.48
N ILE A 60 2.10 4.00 24.81
CA ILE A 60 0.77 4.36 24.29
C ILE A 60 -0.15 4.90 25.39
N ARG A 61 -0.07 4.35 26.61
CA ARG A 61 -0.91 4.77 27.73
C ARG A 61 -0.60 6.21 28.09
N HIS A 62 0.68 6.53 28.22
CA HIS A 62 1.14 7.88 28.55
C HIS A 62 0.83 8.86 27.42
N GLU A 63 1.09 8.49 26.17
CA GLU A 63 0.76 9.32 24.99
C GLU A 63 -0.75 9.60 24.92
N PHE A 64 -1.59 8.60 25.16
CA PHE A 64 -3.04 8.76 25.13
C PHE A 64 -3.53 9.66 26.27
N MET A 65 -2.98 9.53 27.48
CA MET A 65 -3.32 10.42 28.59
C MET A 65 -2.93 11.88 28.32
N MET A 66 -1.76 12.10 27.69
CA MET A 66 -1.32 13.43 27.27
C MET A 66 -2.26 14.01 26.20
N TYR A 67 -2.65 13.19 25.22
CA TYR A 67 -3.65 13.55 24.21
C TYR A 67 -5.01 13.88 24.84
N ALA A 68 -5.44 13.14 25.87
CA ALA A 68 -6.70 13.38 26.56
C ALA A 68 -6.71 14.70 27.34
N ALA A 69 -5.57 15.10 27.89
CA ALA A 69 -5.40 16.36 28.60
C ALA A 69 -5.21 17.58 27.68
N GLU A 70 -4.93 17.36 26.39
CA GLU A 70 -4.71 18.44 25.43
C GLU A 70 -5.98 19.28 25.21
N THR A 71 -5.87 20.59 25.03
CA THR A 71 -6.99 21.40 24.55
C THR A 71 -7.10 21.23 23.03
N ILE A 72 -8.16 20.58 22.57
CA ILE A 72 -8.44 20.39 21.14
C ILE A 72 -9.55 21.34 20.73
N ASP A 73 -9.34 22.05 19.63
CA ASP A 73 -10.31 22.99 19.09
C ASP A 73 -11.54 22.24 18.53
N GLU A 74 -12.73 22.75 18.85
CA GLU A 74 -14.01 22.23 18.35
C GLU A 74 -14.06 22.24 16.82
N SER A 75 -13.35 23.18 16.18
CA SER A 75 -13.26 23.28 14.71
C SER A 75 -12.62 22.05 14.04
N TRP A 76 -11.94 21.18 14.80
CA TRP A 76 -11.27 20.01 14.24
C TRP A 76 -12.23 18.85 13.99
N TYR A 77 -13.33 18.79 14.73
CA TYR A 77 -14.32 17.71 14.65
C TYR A 77 -15.74 18.20 14.33
N ILE A 78 -16.03 19.51 14.48
CA ILE A 78 -17.30 20.11 14.07
C ILE A 78 -17.10 20.89 12.78
N LYS A 79 -17.81 20.48 11.73
CA LYS A 79 -17.79 21.14 10.42
C LYS A 79 -18.77 22.31 10.39
N ASN A 80 -20.02 22.08 10.78
CA ASN A 80 -21.05 23.11 10.82
C ASN A 80 -21.99 22.88 12.01
N LYS A 81 -22.48 23.97 12.60
CA LYS A 81 -23.63 23.94 13.51
C LYS A 81 -24.74 24.73 12.83
N TYR A 82 -25.88 24.10 12.54
CA TYR A 82 -27.01 24.77 11.92
C TYR A 82 -28.29 24.41 12.65
N GLN A 83 -29.26 25.32 12.61
CA GLN A 83 -30.58 25.11 13.17
C GLN A 83 -31.53 24.77 12.02
N ASP A 84 -32.25 23.67 12.13
CA ASP A 84 -33.28 23.33 11.15
C ASP A 84 -34.49 24.26 11.30
N SER A 85 -35.34 24.26 10.29
CA SER A 85 -36.64 24.95 10.18
C SER A 85 -37.53 24.71 11.40
N ASP A 86 -37.41 23.54 12.04
CA ASP A 86 -38.15 23.14 13.24
C ASP A 86 -37.51 23.63 14.57
N GLY A 87 -36.44 24.40 14.49
CA GLY A 87 -35.73 24.93 15.66
C GLY A 87 -34.75 23.95 16.31
N ASN A 88 -34.55 22.77 15.73
CA ASN A 88 -33.60 21.76 16.23
C ASN A 88 -32.16 22.11 15.84
N ASN A 89 -31.24 22.02 16.79
CA ASN A 89 -29.82 22.22 16.54
C ASN A 89 -29.18 20.94 16.00
N HIS A 90 -28.63 21.03 14.79
CA HIS A 90 -27.88 19.97 14.15
C HIS A 90 -26.39 20.30 14.11
N ILE A 91 -25.57 19.28 14.42
CA ILE A 91 -24.12 19.37 14.37
C ILE A 91 -23.66 18.46 13.23
N GLU A 92 -23.05 19.06 12.20
CA GLU A 92 -22.36 18.33 11.15
C GLU A 92 -20.93 18.06 11.61
N TYR A 93 -20.58 16.80 11.80
CA TYR A 93 -19.24 16.39 12.19
C TYR A 93 -18.31 16.26 10.99
N GLN A 94 -17.04 16.57 11.20
CA GLN A 94 -15.99 16.36 10.21
C GLN A 94 -15.62 14.86 10.13
N ARG A 95 -15.09 14.41 8.99
CA ARG A 95 -14.56 13.04 8.85
C ARG A 95 -13.49 12.75 9.92
N ILE A 96 -13.56 11.58 10.53
CA ILE A 96 -12.63 11.12 11.57
C ILE A 96 -11.16 11.16 11.11
N ASP A 97 -10.92 10.88 9.82
CA ASP A 97 -9.58 10.97 9.20
C ASP A 97 -9.00 12.38 9.27
N HIS A 98 -9.83 13.40 9.02
CA HIS A 98 -9.40 14.80 9.04
C HIS A 98 -9.02 15.23 10.46
N TYR A 99 -9.85 14.86 11.44
CA TYR A 99 -9.57 15.09 12.86
C TYR A 99 -8.22 14.48 13.27
N TRP A 100 -8.05 13.18 13.04
CA TRP A 100 -6.83 12.47 13.43
C TRP A 100 -5.61 12.94 12.64
N ASN A 101 -5.76 13.39 11.40
CA ASN A 101 -4.67 14.00 10.65
C ASN A 101 -4.16 15.29 11.34
N LYS A 102 -5.05 16.12 11.91
CA LYS A 102 -4.66 17.30 12.69
C LYS A 102 -3.94 16.90 13.98
N VAL A 103 -4.48 15.93 14.72
CA VAL A 103 -3.87 15.43 15.97
C VAL A 103 -2.48 14.83 15.72
N VAL A 104 -2.33 14.04 14.65
CA VAL A 104 -1.05 13.41 14.28
C VAL A 104 -0.03 14.43 13.76
N SER A 105 -0.49 15.52 13.16
CA SER A 105 0.36 16.62 12.67
C SER A 105 0.90 17.50 13.80
N LEU A 106 0.46 17.30 15.05
CA LEU A 106 1.01 18.02 16.20
C LEU A 106 2.48 17.65 16.40
N THR A 107 3.32 18.68 16.43
CA THR A 107 4.76 18.54 16.65
C THR A 107 5.17 19.22 17.95
N THR A 108 6.14 18.61 18.64
CA THR A 108 6.83 19.24 19.78
C THR A 108 7.70 20.39 19.27
N SER A 109 8.20 21.25 20.17
CA SER A 109 9.10 22.37 19.86
C SER A 109 10.33 21.98 19.03
N PHE A 110 10.74 20.71 19.06
CA PHE A 110 11.84 20.16 18.26
C PHE A 110 11.41 19.60 16.89
N ARG A 111 10.20 19.91 16.40
CA ARG A 111 9.59 19.38 15.16
C ARG A 111 9.45 17.85 15.10
N LEU A 112 9.54 17.17 16.25
CA LEU A 112 9.25 15.74 16.34
C LEU A 112 7.75 15.50 16.52
N PRO A 113 7.20 14.39 16.00
CA PRO A 113 5.80 14.06 16.22
C PRO A 113 5.51 13.94 17.71
N LYS A 114 4.49 14.64 18.19
CA LYS A 114 4.15 14.69 19.62
C LYS A 114 3.67 13.32 20.14
N TYR A 115 3.01 12.54 19.29
CA TYR A 115 2.42 11.24 19.61
C TYR A 115 2.80 10.16 18.58
N PRO A 116 4.07 9.68 18.59
CA PRO A 116 4.56 8.75 17.58
C PRO A 116 3.89 7.37 17.66
N THR A 117 3.68 6.83 18.86
CA THR A 117 3.11 5.49 19.05
C THR A 117 1.62 5.50 18.77
N LEU A 118 0.91 6.51 19.27
CA LEU A 118 -0.52 6.70 19.01
C LEU A 118 -0.80 6.89 17.52
N SER A 119 0.00 7.72 16.84
CA SER A 119 -0.11 7.95 15.39
C SER A 119 -0.02 6.66 14.58
N LYS A 120 0.91 5.77 14.95
CA LYS A 120 1.08 4.47 14.30
C LYS A 120 -0.20 3.64 14.36
N ILE A 121 -0.85 3.61 15.52
CA ILE A 121 -2.06 2.80 15.73
C ILE A 121 -3.25 3.41 15.01
N VAL A 122 -3.48 4.70 15.22
CA VAL A 122 -4.57 5.44 14.58
C VAL A 122 -4.52 5.28 13.06
N LYS A 123 -3.35 5.46 12.43
CA LYS A 123 -3.19 5.26 11.00
C LYS A 123 -3.56 3.84 10.56
N ASN A 124 -3.08 2.82 11.27
CA ASN A 124 -3.36 1.43 10.91
C ASN A 124 -4.84 1.06 11.08
N VAL A 125 -5.50 1.62 12.10
CA VAL A 125 -6.93 1.40 12.32
C VAL A 125 -7.77 2.11 11.25
N LEU A 126 -7.44 3.37 10.91
CA LEU A 126 -8.21 4.16 9.94
C LEU A 126 -8.03 3.68 8.49
N ILE A 127 -6.92 3.00 8.19
CA ILE A 127 -6.69 2.37 6.87
C ILE A 127 -7.43 1.02 6.76
N MET A 128 -7.87 0.45 7.89
CA MET A 128 -8.58 -0.83 7.86
C MET A 128 -9.92 -0.65 7.15
N PRO A 129 -10.22 -1.44 6.10
CA PRO A 129 -11.46 -1.28 5.35
C PRO A 129 -12.67 -1.54 6.25
N HIS A 130 -13.59 -0.56 6.31
CA HIS A 130 -14.75 -0.59 7.20
C HIS A 130 -15.95 -1.39 6.62
N GLY A 131 -15.77 -2.02 5.46
CA GLY A 131 -16.77 -2.90 4.85
C GLY A 131 -16.34 -3.40 3.46
N ASN A 132 -17.08 -4.35 2.92
CA ASN A 132 -16.85 -4.88 1.58
C ASN A 132 -17.30 -3.92 0.46
N SER A 133 -17.95 -2.81 0.79
CA SER A 133 -18.58 -1.92 -0.21
C SER A 133 -17.59 -1.32 -1.19
N ASP A 134 -16.35 -1.01 -0.78
CA ASP A 134 -15.34 -0.49 -1.70
C ASP A 134 -14.83 -1.60 -2.64
N VAL A 135 -14.65 -2.81 -2.11
CA VAL A 135 -14.29 -4.00 -2.90
C VAL A 135 -15.42 -4.35 -3.89
N GLU A 136 -16.69 -4.27 -3.47
CA GLU A 136 -17.86 -4.49 -4.32
C GLU A 136 -18.00 -3.41 -5.40
N ARG A 137 -17.69 -2.14 -5.08
CA ARG A 137 -17.61 -1.08 -6.08
C ARG A 137 -16.54 -1.40 -7.13
N ASP A 138 -15.38 -1.88 -6.70
CA ASP A 138 -14.29 -2.25 -7.62
C ASP A 138 -14.63 -3.48 -8.47
N PHE A 139 -15.37 -4.44 -7.92
CA PHE A 139 -15.92 -5.56 -8.70
C PHE A 139 -16.96 -5.09 -9.73
N ASN A 140 -17.80 -4.10 -9.41
CA ASN A 140 -18.78 -3.55 -10.35
C ASN A 140 -18.09 -2.78 -11.51
N ILE A 141 -16.98 -2.09 -11.24
CA ILE A 141 -16.15 -1.49 -12.30
C ILE A 141 -15.58 -2.58 -13.22
N ASN A 142 -15.16 -3.72 -12.65
CA ASN A 142 -14.69 -4.85 -13.43
C ASN A 142 -15.80 -5.53 -14.23
N GLU A 143 -17.06 -5.49 -13.76
CA GLU A 143 -18.20 -5.98 -14.50
C GLU A 143 -18.30 -5.27 -15.86
N HIS A 144 -18.19 -3.94 -15.90
CA HIS A 144 -18.18 -3.19 -17.17
C HIS A 144 -17.00 -3.60 -18.08
N ILE A 145 -15.79 -3.80 -17.55
CA ILE A 145 -14.61 -4.23 -18.34
C ILE A 145 -14.82 -5.62 -18.94
N VAL A 146 -15.45 -6.52 -18.18
CA VAL A 146 -15.68 -7.93 -18.57
C VAL A 146 -16.90 -8.07 -19.48
N THR A 147 -17.93 -7.24 -19.33
CA THR A 147 -19.21 -7.38 -20.05
C THR A 147 -19.38 -6.46 -21.26
N GLU A 148 -18.89 -5.21 -21.26
CA GLU A 148 -19.10 -4.27 -22.38
C GLU A 148 -18.29 -4.65 -23.62
N ASN A 149 -17.05 -5.15 -23.46
CA ASN A 149 -16.18 -5.46 -24.60
C ASN A 149 -16.21 -6.93 -25.05
N ARG A 150 -16.96 -7.82 -24.38
CA ARG A 150 -17.08 -9.28 -24.68
C ARG A 150 -15.76 -10.02 -24.97
N THR A 151 -14.61 -9.42 -24.64
CA THR A 151 -13.32 -10.08 -24.71
C THR A 151 -13.10 -10.75 -23.37
N LEU A 152 -12.99 -12.07 -23.38
CA LEU A 152 -12.51 -12.84 -22.23
C LEU A 152 -11.06 -12.44 -21.97
N LEU A 153 -10.86 -11.29 -21.32
CA LEU A 153 -9.54 -10.84 -20.89
C LEU A 153 -9.04 -11.82 -19.84
N SER A 154 -7.79 -12.25 -20.01
CA SER A 154 -7.13 -13.06 -19.00
C SER A 154 -7.06 -12.29 -17.68
N LEU A 155 -7.02 -13.01 -16.55
CA LEU A 155 -6.85 -12.41 -15.22
C LEU A 155 -5.63 -11.47 -15.17
N SER A 156 -4.54 -11.84 -15.85
CA SER A 156 -3.32 -11.02 -15.97
C SER A 156 -3.58 -9.68 -16.66
N SER A 157 -4.40 -9.67 -17.71
CA SER A 157 -4.77 -8.45 -18.45
C SER A 157 -5.67 -7.54 -17.60
N ILE A 158 -6.62 -8.11 -16.85
CA ILE A 158 -7.50 -7.36 -15.94
C ILE A 158 -6.68 -6.72 -14.82
N ASN A 159 -5.80 -7.50 -14.17
CA ASN A 159 -4.94 -6.99 -13.11
C ASN A 159 -3.97 -5.89 -13.60
N GLY A 160 -3.43 -6.04 -14.81
CA GLY A 160 -2.58 -5.03 -15.44
C GLY A 160 -3.33 -3.72 -15.69
N LEU A 161 -4.52 -3.80 -16.30
CA LEU A 161 -5.35 -2.63 -16.58
C LEU A 161 -5.85 -1.96 -15.30
N ARG A 162 -6.16 -2.74 -14.26
CA ARG A 162 -6.58 -2.18 -12.97
C ARG A 162 -5.44 -1.47 -12.27
N SER A 163 -4.25 -2.08 -12.26
CA SER A 163 -3.05 -1.48 -11.66
C SER A 163 -2.67 -0.16 -12.33
N THR A 164 -2.78 -0.06 -13.66
CA THR A 164 -2.51 1.20 -14.37
C THR A 164 -3.58 2.24 -14.11
N TRP A 165 -4.86 1.87 -14.09
CA TRP A 165 -5.95 2.80 -13.80
C TRP A 165 -5.89 3.35 -12.37
N ASP A 166 -5.67 2.47 -11.39
CA ASP A 166 -5.49 2.87 -9.99
C ASP A 166 -4.26 3.77 -9.85
N ALA A 167 -3.16 3.45 -10.54
CA ALA A 167 -1.98 4.31 -10.55
C ALA A 167 -2.32 5.72 -11.09
N ILE A 168 -3.02 5.83 -12.23
CA ILE A 168 -3.48 7.11 -12.81
C ILE A 168 -4.40 7.89 -11.87
N LYS A 169 -5.21 7.19 -11.08
CA LYS A 169 -6.10 7.82 -10.12
C LYS A 169 -5.36 8.32 -8.87
N PHE A 170 -4.33 7.61 -8.44
CA PHE A 170 -3.55 7.93 -7.24
C PHE A 170 -2.40 8.90 -7.47
N TYR A 171 -1.77 8.86 -8.65
CA TYR A 171 -0.70 9.75 -9.05
C TYR A 171 -1.21 10.65 -10.16
N ASP A 172 -0.92 11.95 -10.08
CA ASP A 172 -1.20 12.86 -11.19
C ASP A 172 -0.58 12.31 -12.48
N ALA A 173 -1.31 12.38 -13.59
CA ALA A 173 -0.94 11.72 -14.86
C ALA A 173 0.49 12.06 -15.32
N GLU A 174 0.97 13.25 -14.95
CA GLU A 174 2.29 13.77 -15.25
C GLU A 174 3.43 13.11 -14.44
N GLN A 175 3.17 12.60 -13.23
CA GLN A 175 4.16 11.87 -12.45
C GLN A 175 4.33 10.41 -12.91
N LEU A 176 3.30 9.84 -13.52
CA LEU A 176 3.34 8.47 -14.04
C LEU A 176 4.14 8.36 -15.33
N SER A 177 4.00 9.33 -16.23
CA SER A 177 4.77 9.36 -17.48
C SER A 177 6.28 9.32 -17.19
N LEU A 178 6.74 10.06 -16.18
CA LEU A 178 8.15 10.07 -15.74
C LEU A 178 8.61 8.72 -15.18
N LYS A 179 7.79 8.04 -14.37
CA LYS A 179 8.13 6.71 -13.82
C LYS A 179 8.14 5.63 -14.90
N PHE A 180 7.15 5.61 -15.79
CA PHE A 180 7.11 4.64 -16.90
C PHE A 180 8.26 4.83 -17.88
N LEU A 181 8.69 6.07 -18.14
CA LEU A 181 9.88 6.34 -18.94
C LEU A 181 11.15 5.83 -18.25
N ALA A 182 11.30 6.08 -16.94
CA ALA A 182 12.45 5.60 -16.18
C ALA A 182 12.54 4.06 -16.11
N ASP A 183 11.39 3.37 -16.00
CA ASP A 183 11.36 1.91 -15.99
C ASP A 183 11.64 1.32 -17.39
N ARG A 184 11.16 1.97 -18.46
CA ARG A 184 11.53 1.62 -19.85
C ARG A 184 13.02 1.79 -20.12
N GLU A 185 13.62 2.88 -19.65
CA GLU A 185 15.06 3.12 -19.79
C GLU A 185 15.86 2.01 -19.09
N LYS A 186 15.47 1.63 -17.87
CA LYS A 186 16.11 0.51 -17.15
C LYS A 186 15.98 -0.83 -17.88
N GLU A 187 14.82 -1.14 -18.44
CA GLU A 187 14.64 -2.36 -19.24
C GLU A 187 15.45 -2.33 -20.54
N GLN A 188 15.56 -1.16 -21.18
CA GLN A 188 16.38 -0.99 -22.37
C GLN A 188 17.88 -1.12 -22.07
N SER A 189 18.36 -0.53 -20.97
CA SER A 189 19.74 -0.69 -20.51
C SER A 189 20.08 -2.15 -20.22
N LYS A 190 19.21 -2.87 -19.51
CA LYS A 190 19.40 -4.32 -19.25
C LYS A 190 19.44 -5.15 -20.52
N LYS A 191 18.61 -4.82 -21.52
CA LYS A 191 18.66 -5.50 -22.82
C LYS A 191 19.96 -5.21 -23.56
N HIS A 192 20.41 -3.96 -23.58
CA HIS A 192 21.69 -3.59 -24.19
C HIS A 192 22.86 -4.32 -23.53
N GLU A 193 22.90 -4.34 -22.21
CA GLU A 193 23.96 -5.00 -21.44
C GLU A 193 24.03 -6.51 -21.72
N ASN A 194 22.87 -7.20 -21.76
CA ASN A 194 22.81 -8.60 -22.17
C ASN A 194 23.28 -8.84 -23.61
N THR A 195 22.96 -7.91 -24.53
CA THR A 195 23.35 -8.03 -25.95
C THR A 195 24.85 -7.83 -26.13
N ASP A 196 25.44 -6.90 -25.37
CA ASP A 196 26.89 -6.65 -25.37
C ASP A 196 27.67 -7.83 -24.76
N GLU A 197 27.13 -8.48 -23.72
CA GLU A 197 27.69 -9.70 -23.15
C GLU A 197 27.64 -10.88 -24.14
N GLU A 198 26.54 -11.04 -24.88
CA GLU A 198 26.44 -12.05 -25.94
C GLU A 198 27.42 -11.78 -27.08
N MET A 199 27.57 -10.52 -27.53
CA MET A 199 28.55 -10.17 -28.54
C MET A 199 29.99 -10.47 -28.12
N LYS A 200 30.37 -10.15 -26.87
CA LYS A 200 31.71 -10.47 -26.36
C LYS A 200 32.00 -11.97 -26.38
N LYS A 201 31.03 -12.80 -25.98
CA LYS A 201 31.16 -14.27 -26.03
C LYS A 201 31.39 -14.78 -27.46
N LEU A 202 30.68 -14.22 -28.43
CA LEU A 202 30.82 -14.59 -29.84
C LEU A 202 32.21 -14.21 -30.40
N ILE A 203 32.71 -13.02 -30.06
CA ILE A 203 34.05 -12.56 -30.47
C ILE A 203 35.15 -13.46 -29.87
N ASP A 204 35.04 -13.80 -28.59
CA ASP A 204 36.00 -14.70 -27.93
C ASP A 204 35.99 -16.11 -28.57
N GLN A 205 34.80 -16.60 -28.92
CA GLN A 205 34.65 -17.88 -29.61
C GLN A 205 35.24 -17.86 -31.02
N GLU A 206 35.09 -16.76 -31.75
CA GLU A 206 35.69 -16.57 -33.07
C GLU A 206 37.22 -16.54 -33.02
N HIS A 207 37.80 -15.82 -32.05
CA HIS A 207 39.25 -15.80 -31.83
C HIS A 207 39.82 -17.19 -31.52
N GLN A 208 39.11 -17.99 -30.72
CA GLN A 208 39.49 -19.37 -30.44
C GLN A 208 39.47 -20.25 -31.70
N LEU A 209 38.43 -20.12 -32.53
CA LEU A 209 38.33 -20.87 -33.80
C LEU A 209 39.45 -20.49 -34.78
N LEU A 210 39.74 -19.20 -34.92
CA LEU A 210 40.82 -18.68 -35.77
C LEU A 210 42.20 -19.20 -35.34
N SER A 211 42.47 -19.23 -34.02
CA SER A 211 43.73 -19.77 -33.51
C SER A 211 43.89 -21.27 -33.81
N LYS A 212 42.81 -22.04 -33.65
CA LYS A 212 42.78 -23.48 -33.95
C LYS A 212 42.91 -23.77 -35.45
N GLN A 213 42.34 -22.92 -36.30
CA GLN A 213 42.50 -23.03 -37.75
C GLN A 213 43.94 -22.77 -38.19
N LYS A 214 44.60 -21.76 -37.61
CA LYS A 214 46.03 -21.50 -37.86
C LYS A 214 46.91 -22.67 -37.45
N SER A 215 46.70 -23.26 -36.27
CA SER A 215 47.50 -24.41 -35.84
C SER A 215 47.32 -25.63 -36.74
N LEU A 216 46.09 -25.90 -37.20
CA LEU A 216 45.81 -26.97 -38.16
C LEU A 216 46.45 -26.72 -39.53
N GLN A 217 46.48 -25.47 -40.00
CA GLN A 217 47.16 -25.13 -41.26
C GLN A 217 48.68 -25.30 -41.16
N ASP A 218 49.28 -24.92 -40.03
CA ASP A 218 50.72 -25.10 -39.80
C ASP A 218 51.09 -26.58 -39.70
N GLU A 219 50.23 -27.39 -39.09
CA GLU A 219 50.40 -28.85 -39.01
C GLU A 219 50.25 -29.53 -40.37
N GLN A 220 49.27 -29.11 -41.18
CA GLN A 220 49.11 -29.57 -42.56
C GLN A 220 50.31 -29.21 -43.45
N LYS A 221 50.85 -27.99 -43.32
CA LYS A 221 52.06 -27.58 -44.05
C LYS A 221 53.26 -28.43 -43.66
N LYS A 222 53.45 -28.73 -42.37
CA LYS A 222 54.52 -29.62 -41.89
C LYS A 222 54.36 -31.05 -42.42
N ALA A 223 53.14 -31.58 -42.44
CA ALA A 223 52.87 -32.91 -42.98
C ALA A 223 53.12 -32.99 -44.51
N GLN A 224 52.79 -31.93 -45.27
CA GLN A 224 53.06 -31.88 -46.71
C GLN A 224 54.57 -31.82 -47.04
N LEU A 225 55.36 -31.12 -46.23
CA LEU A 225 56.82 -31.10 -46.37
C LEU A 225 57.45 -32.49 -46.17
N LEU A 226 56.95 -33.27 -45.21
CA LEU A 226 57.43 -34.64 -44.93
C LEU A 226 57.04 -35.66 -46.02
N VAL A 227 55.96 -35.43 -46.77
CA VAL A 227 55.54 -36.30 -47.88
C VAL A 227 56.29 -35.97 -49.19
N GLY A 228 56.80 -34.75 -49.33
CA GLY A 228 57.59 -34.31 -50.50
C GLY A 228 59.04 -34.80 -50.51
N GLU A 229 59.63 -35.09 -49.36
CA GLU A 229 61.02 -35.58 -49.23
C GLU A 229 61.15 -37.12 -49.36
N GLY A 230 60.04 -37.83 -49.60
CA GLY A 230 59.97 -39.30 -49.66
C GLY A 230 59.74 -39.91 -51.05
N ARG A 231 60.18 -39.28 -52.14
CA ARG A 231 60.17 -39.84 -53.50
C ARG A 231 61.49 -39.68 -54.23
#